data_AF-A0A9E4ZWN3-F1
#
_entry.id   AF-A0A9E4ZWN3-F1
#
_cell.length_a   1.000
_cell.length_b   1.000
_cell.length_c   1.000
_cell.angle_alpha   90.00
_cell.angle_beta   90.00
_cell.angle_gamma   90.00
#
_symmetry.space_group_name_H-M   'P 1'
#
loop_
_entity.id
_entity.type
_entity.pdbx_description
1 polymer ?
#
loop_
_entity_poly.entity_id
_entity_poly.type
_entity_poly.pdbx_seq_one_letter_code
_entity_poly.pdbx_strand_id
1 'polypeptide(L)'
;MFFLARLSLSLRIYFLVSGSLILISSFILYYFSPAFIYKSIESTRFVLSTLVESEATVIAIVITLTLVVLQLTASSYSTRVIDIFEDSPSIWLIVGIYIIAIGYGLTVLNAIDAIHASGILNFEISVWVAYFLGIFAFGALIPYLLGSLEIMKSSTVVDRFAERITNENILAGVQESEKIVGADSNDISYSYIYSDIMRPVIDTESDPVQPVIDIIHSSMMKYDYGTMRYGLNVLENYMMATLKNGKFEREEGIVVKHIFTHLERVGKLAASRDDEDSVMEVIITIYLIGKTAMENKIESVVGEAVNSIKNIARLAINREMVDIRAAATDLIGEIGRWTAQNELDFATSVAVNSLGIIAIDAAKHAQRGLEETVWMGGTIYGIGKLAITQKLDQSVSSAVNSMGNMGRYTARNDLPKTTIRIVNYLSNLGTAALESEFSKNTNDVAEYLWEIGRIAVWSELSVLAAHSILKHAKESLENIRKRAKELGVKETSLAAQSSLEKINKIIKEKSIHDGEKVMYKKKLD
;
A
#
# COMPACT_ATOMS: atom_id res chain seq x y z
N MET A 1 -5.56 -40.28 4.52
CA MET A 1 -5.36 -39.90 3.10
C MET A 1 -5.52 -38.40 2.86
N PHE A 2 -6.55 -37.75 3.43
CA PHE A 2 -6.77 -36.28 3.33
C PHE A 2 -5.65 -35.40 3.92
N PHE A 3 -5.01 -35.82 5.01
CA PHE A 3 -3.97 -35.04 5.71
C PHE A 3 -2.63 -34.96 4.94
N LEU A 4 -2.24 -36.07 4.30
CA LEU A 4 -1.03 -36.13 3.48
C LEU A 4 -1.13 -35.23 2.26
N ALA A 5 -2.34 -34.97 1.74
CA ALA A 5 -2.58 -34.14 0.57
C ALA A 5 -2.34 -32.63 0.78
N ARG A 6 -2.10 -32.18 2.02
CA ARG A 6 -1.72 -30.79 2.35
C ARG A 6 -0.24 -30.60 2.71
N LEU A 7 0.57 -31.66 2.80
CA LEU A 7 2.02 -31.54 3.00
C LEU A 7 2.68 -31.02 1.72
N SER A 8 3.76 -30.23 1.84
CA SER A 8 4.63 -29.92 0.70
C SER A 8 5.18 -31.21 0.08
N LEU A 9 5.37 -31.21 -1.24
CA LEU A 9 5.79 -32.40 -1.99
C LEU A 9 7.11 -32.96 -1.45
N SER A 10 8.04 -32.09 -1.07
CA SER A 10 9.32 -32.42 -0.45
C SER A 10 9.16 -33.19 0.87
N LEU A 11 8.22 -32.78 1.73
CA LEU A 11 7.98 -33.42 3.02
C LEU A 11 7.35 -34.81 2.85
N ARG A 12 6.42 -34.98 1.89
CA ARG A 12 5.83 -36.31 1.59
C ARG A 12 6.87 -37.29 1.09
N ILE A 13 7.70 -36.85 0.14
CA ILE A 13 8.77 -37.67 -0.40
C ILE A 13 9.74 -38.04 0.72
N TYR A 14 10.09 -37.10 1.61
CA TYR A 14 10.94 -37.39 2.75
C TYR A 14 10.34 -38.46 3.66
N PHE A 15 9.09 -38.33 4.12
CA PHE A 15 8.46 -39.32 5.01
C PHE A 15 8.32 -40.70 4.36
N LEU A 16 8.04 -40.75 3.06
CA LEU A 16 7.96 -42.01 2.32
C LEU A 16 9.35 -42.65 2.16
N VAL A 17 10.36 -41.86 1.79
CA VAL A 17 11.74 -42.34 1.58
C VAL A 17 12.39 -42.72 2.90
N SER A 18 12.25 -41.91 3.95
CA SER A 18 12.78 -42.19 5.29
C SER A 18 12.05 -43.38 5.91
N GLY A 19 10.72 -43.44 5.83
CA GLY A 19 9.94 -44.60 6.26
C GLY A 19 10.39 -45.88 5.54
N SER A 20 10.56 -45.83 4.22
CA SER A 20 11.03 -46.97 3.42
C SER A 20 12.46 -47.37 3.75
N LEU A 21 13.38 -46.41 3.90
CA LEU A 21 14.78 -46.66 4.25
C LEU A 21 14.91 -47.29 5.64
N ILE A 22 14.15 -46.80 6.62
CA ILE A 22 14.18 -47.34 7.97
C ILE A 22 13.52 -48.74 7.95
N LEU A 23 12.44 -48.97 7.18
CA LEU A 23 11.84 -50.31 7.04
C LEU A 23 12.81 -51.31 6.42
N ILE A 24 13.51 -50.91 5.35
CA ILE A 24 14.53 -51.72 4.68
C ILE A 24 15.70 -51.97 5.64
N SER A 25 16.20 -50.94 6.32
CA SER A 25 17.29 -51.06 7.30
C SER A 25 16.90 -51.98 8.46
N SER A 26 15.66 -51.93 8.92
CA SER A 26 15.17 -52.76 10.03
C SER A 26 14.91 -54.20 9.60
N PHE A 27 14.45 -54.41 8.36
CA PHE A 27 14.35 -55.75 7.78
C PHE A 27 15.73 -56.39 7.62
N ILE A 28 16.73 -55.61 7.17
CA ILE A 28 18.12 -56.03 7.08
C ILE A 28 18.67 -56.33 8.48
N LEU A 29 18.46 -55.46 9.47
CA LEU A 29 18.92 -55.70 10.84
C LEU A 29 18.25 -56.90 11.48
N TYR A 30 16.95 -57.12 11.28
CA TYR A 30 16.25 -58.32 11.74
C TYR A 30 16.85 -59.60 11.14
N TYR A 31 17.10 -59.61 9.82
CA TYR A 31 17.59 -60.80 9.11
C TYR A 31 19.09 -61.08 9.35
N PHE A 32 19.90 -60.03 9.53
CA PHE A 32 21.35 -60.14 9.73
C PHE A 32 21.79 -60.06 11.19
N SER A 33 20.91 -59.67 12.13
CA SER A 33 21.25 -59.77 13.54
C SER A 33 21.21 -61.25 13.95
N PRO A 34 22.32 -61.82 14.47
CA PRO A 34 22.20 -63.07 15.20
C PRO A 34 21.26 -62.83 16.40
N ALA A 35 20.53 -63.86 16.84
CA ALA A 35 19.55 -63.87 17.93
C ALA A 35 20.14 -63.50 19.33
N PHE A 36 20.82 -62.36 19.41
CA PHE A 36 21.87 -62.11 20.40
C PHE A 36 21.57 -60.92 21.29
N ILE A 37 20.46 -60.19 21.10
CA ILE A 37 20.24 -58.95 21.85
C ILE A 37 19.40 -59.14 23.13
N TYR A 38 18.54 -60.16 23.26
CA TYR A 38 17.61 -60.23 24.40
C TYR A 38 17.48 -61.63 25.01
N LYS A 39 18.50 -62.07 25.74
CA LYS A 39 18.42 -63.31 26.54
C LYS A 39 17.69 -63.11 27.87
N SER A 40 17.49 -61.87 28.32
CA SER A 40 16.78 -61.53 29.56
C SER A 40 15.61 -60.58 29.30
N ILE A 41 14.44 -60.95 29.84
CA ILE A 41 13.22 -60.13 29.83
C ILE A 41 13.49 -58.79 30.53
N GLU A 42 14.29 -58.79 31.60
CA GLU A 42 14.65 -57.59 32.37
C GLU A 42 15.40 -56.55 31.55
N SER A 43 16.40 -56.95 30.74
CA SER A 43 17.13 -56.01 29.89
C SER A 43 16.23 -55.43 28.79
N THR A 44 15.35 -56.26 28.21
CA THR A 44 14.36 -55.79 27.23
C THR A 44 13.41 -54.77 27.83
N ARG A 45 12.89 -55.04 29.04
CA ARG A 45 12.03 -54.13 29.79
C ARG A 45 12.71 -52.80 30.08
N PHE A 46 13.98 -52.84 30.51
CA PHE A 46 14.77 -51.65 30.79
C PHE A 46 14.93 -50.77 29.55
N VAL A 47 15.35 -51.35 28.41
CA VAL A 47 15.59 -50.55 27.21
C VAL A 47 14.28 -50.06 26.59
N LEU A 48 13.20 -50.86 26.59
CA LEU A 48 11.87 -50.39 26.14
C LEU A 48 11.34 -49.26 27.03
N SER A 49 11.48 -49.36 28.35
CA SER A 49 11.11 -48.28 29.27
C SER A 49 11.91 -47.02 28.98
N THR A 50 13.22 -47.15 28.75
CA THR A 50 14.11 -46.03 28.42
C THR A 50 13.72 -45.39 27.09
N LEU A 51 13.36 -46.19 26.08
CA LEU A 51 12.90 -45.73 24.78
C LEU A 51 11.61 -44.90 24.92
N VAL A 52 10.58 -45.46 25.55
CA VAL A 52 9.29 -44.77 25.78
C VAL A 52 9.48 -43.48 26.58
N GLU A 53 10.31 -43.50 27.63
CA GLU A 53 10.62 -42.31 28.44
C GLU A 53 11.33 -41.24 27.61
N SER A 54 12.31 -41.63 26.79
CA SER A 54 13.02 -40.70 25.90
C SER A 54 12.12 -40.10 24.83
N GLU A 55 11.20 -40.89 24.25
CA GLU A 55 10.20 -40.41 23.29
C GLU A 55 9.24 -39.41 23.94
N ALA A 56 8.72 -39.72 25.12
CA ALA A 56 7.85 -38.85 25.90
C ALA A 56 8.54 -37.52 26.28
N THR A 57 9.82 -37.58 26.62
CA THR A 57 10.63 -36.40 26.94
C THR A 57 10.86 -35.53 25.69
N VAL A 58 11.23 -36.14 24.57
CA VAL A 58 11.48 -35.41 23.32
C VAL A 58 10.21 -34.74 22.82
N ILE A 59 9.06 -35.42 22.81
CA ILE A 59 7.81 -34.79 22.35
C ILE A 59 7.36 -33.66 23.29
N ALA A 60 7.58 -33.78 24.61
CA ALA A 60 7.31 -32.70 25.55
C ALA A 60 8.18 -31.47 25.23
N ILE A 61 9.49 -31.65 25.00
CA ILE A 61 10.40 -30.58 24.59
C ILE A 61 9.92 -29.95 23.27
N VAL A 62 9.58 -30.76 22.27
CA VAL A 62 9.07 -30.28 20.98
C VAL A 62 7.84 -29.41 21.18
N ILE A 63 6.82 -29.87 21.90
CA ILE A 63 5.61 -29.10 22.17
C ILE A 63 5.93 -27.76 22.85
N THR A 64 6.84 -27.76 23.83
CA THR A 64 7.23 -26.51 24.50
C THR A 64 7.97 -25.54 23.58
N LEU A 65 8.91 -26.03 22.75
CA LEU A 65 9.64 -25.20 21.81
C LEU A 65 8.70 -24.64 20.73
N THR A 66 7.77 -25.45 20.24
CA THR A 66 6.74 -25.01 19.27
C THR A 66 5.85 -23.94 19.87
N LEU A 67 5.43 -24.07 21.13
CA LEU A 67 4.66 -23.04 21.82
C LEU A 67 5.47 -21.74 21.99
N VAL A 68 6.76 -21.82 22.28
CA VAL A 68 7.65 -20.65 22.34
C VAL A 68 7.79 -20.00 20.97
N VAL A 69 7.99 -20.79 19.91
CA VAL A 69 8.07 -20.28 18.54
C VAL A 69 6.75 -19.61 18.15
N LEU A 70 5.60 -20.20 18.48
CA LEU A 70 4.28 -19.61 18.30
C LEU A 70 4.16 -18.25 18.99
N GLN A 71 4.51 -18.18 20.28
CA GLN A 71 4.47 -16.94 21.06
C GLN A 71 5.38 -15.87 20.48
N LEU A 72 6.63 -16.23 20.14
CA LEU A 72 7.59 -15.32 19.53
C LEU A 72 7.11 -14.83 18.17
N THR A 73 6.51 -15.70 17.35
CA THR A 73 6.03 -15.35 16.01
C THR A 73 4.78 -14.47 16.08
N ALA A 74 3.83 -14.80 16.96
CA ALA A 74 2.62 -14.00 17.19
C ALA A 74 2.96 -12.61 17.76
N SER A 75 3.93 -12.53 18.68
CA SER A 75 4.44 -11.25 19.18
C SER A 75 5.27 -10.50 18.14
N SER A 76 5.90 -11.22 17.20
CA SER A 76 6.76 -10.66 16.16
C SER A 76 5.98 -10.01 15.03
N TYR A 77 4.87 -10.62 14.62
CA TYR A 77 4.20 -10.33 13.35
C TYR A 77 2.72 -9.96 13.53
N SER A 78 1.88 -10.90 13.95
CA SER A 78 0.45 -10.68 14.25
C SER A 78 -0.09 -11.87 15.03
N THR A 79 -1.12 -11.68 15.86
CA THR A 79 -1.81 -12.78 16.56
C THR A 79 -2.42 -13.78 15.58
N ARG A 80 -2.75 -13.34 14.36
CA ARG A 80 -3.30 -14.17 13.28
C ARG A 80 -2.32 -15.20 12.72
N VAL A 81 -1.03 -15.07 13.01
CA VAL A 81 -0.05 -16.08 12.61
C VAL A 81 -0.30 -17.42 13.32
N ILE A 82 -1.02 -17.41 14.46
CA ILE A 82 -1.43 -18.64 15.15
C ILE A 82 -2.27 -19.53 14.21
N ASP A 83 -3.16 -18.94 13.41
CA ASP A 83 -4.03 -19.68 12.47
C ASP A 83 -3.21 -20.45 11.43
N ILE A 84 -2.07 -19.90 11.00
CA ILE A 84 -1.14 -20.58 10.06
C ILE A 84 -0.54 -21.85 10.68
N PHE A 85 -0.29 -21.83 11.98
CA PHE A 85 0.29 -22.97 12.68
C PHE A 85 -0.75 -24.00 13.09
N GLU A 86 -1.97 -23.57 13.44
CA GLU A 86 -3.09 -24.48 13.70
C GLU A 86 -3.44 -25.30 12.44
N ASP A 87 -3.45 -24.65 11.29
CA ASP A 87 -3.65 -25.27 9.99
C ASP A 87 -2.44 -26.10 9.51
N SER A 88 -1.29 -26.05 10.20
CA SER A 88 -0.08 -26.74 9.75
C SER A 88 -0.14 -28.23 10.01
N PRO A 89 -0.19 -29.09 8.96
CA PRO A 89 -0.33 -30.53 9.14
C PRO A 89 0.94 -31.16 9.73
N SER A 90 2.09 -30.47 9.68
CA SER A 90 3.38 -30.99 10.16
C SER A 90 3.42 -31.18 11.68
N ILE A 91 2.78 -30.30 12.46
CA ILE A 91 2.73 -30.39 13.93
C ILE A 91 1.88 -31.59 14.35
N TRP A 92 0.69 -31.71 13.79
CA TRP A 92 -0.21 -32.83 14.11
C TRP A 92 0.37 -34.18 13.68
N LEU A 93 1.12 -34.22 12.59
CA LEU A 93 1.77 -35.43 12.12
C LEU A 93 2.88 -35.89 13.07
N ILE A 94 3.77 -35.00 13.54
CA ILE A 94 4.83 -35.41 14.48
C ILE A 94 4.25 -35.85 15.83
N VAL A 95 3.24 -35.12 16.34
CA VAL A 95 2.53 -35.48 17.58
C VAL A 95 1.87 -36.85 17.42
N GLY A 96 1.21 -37.10 16.28
CA GLY A 96 0.61 -38.41 15.98
C GLY A 96 1.62 -39.56 15.93
N ILE A 97 2.78 -39.37 15.29
CA ILE A 97 3.85 -40.39 15.24
C ILE A 97 4.32 -40.75 16.66
N TYR A 98 4.59 -39.75 17.50
CA TYR A 98 5.07 -40.00 18.86
C TYR A 98 4.00 -40.64 19.75
N ILE A 99 2.73 -40.21 19.65
CA ILE A 99 1.64 -40.86 20.40
C ILE A 99 1.52 -42.34 20.03
N ILE A 100 1.63 -42.68 18.73
CA ILE A 100 1.57 -44.06 18.26
C ILE A 100 2.79 -44.86 18.75
N ALA A 101 4.00 -44.30 18.67
CA ALA A 101 5.24 -44.95 19.13
C ALA A 101 5.19 -45.23 20.65
N ILE A 102 4.86 -44.22 21.45
CA ILE A 102 4.72 -44.32 22.91
C ILE A 102 3.62 -45.30 23.28
N GLY A 103 2.45 -45.21 22.65
CA GLY A 103 1.31 -46.08 22.93
C GLY A 103 1.60 -47.56 22.61
N TYR A 104 2.29 -47.82 21.49
CA TYR A 104 2.72 -49.17 21.15
C TYR A 104 3.81 -49.67 22.11
N GLY A 105 4.83 -48.85 22.40
CA GLY A 105 5.89 -49.18 23.35
C GLY A 105 5.37 -49.52 24.74
N LEU A 106 4.42 -48.74 25.27
CA LEU A 106 3.74 -49.02 26.54
C LEU A 106 2.92 -50.32 26.50
N THR A 107 2.25 -50.60 25.39
CA THR A 107 1.47 -51.83 25.21
C THR A 107 2.38 -53.05 25.24
N VAL A 108 3.52 -53.01 24.52
CA VAL A 108 4.52 -54.07 24.53
C VAL A 108 5.16 -54.21 25.91
N LEU A 109 5.45 -53.10 26.60
CA LEU A 109 6.04 -53.10 27.95
C LEU A 109 5.11 -53.73 28.98
N ASN A 110 3.82 -53.38 28.95
CA ASN A 110 2.80 -53.92 29.86
C ASN A 110 2.51 -55.41 29.60
N ALA A 111 2.53 -55.83 28.34
CA ALA A 111 2.26 -57.22 27.94
C ALA A 111 3.52 -58.09 27.81
N ILE A 112 4.69 -57.61 28.25
CA ILE A 112 5.99 -58.24 27.95
C ILE A 112 6.09 -59.70 28.42
N ASP A 113 5.56 -60.00 29.61
CA ASP A 113 5.61 -61.35 30.18
C ASP A 113 4.66 -62.32 29.44
N ALA A 114 3.48 -61.82 29.04
CA ALA A 114 2.51 -62.59 28.26
C ALA A 114 3.00 -62.85 26.82
N ILE A 115 3.64 -61.86 26.20
CA ILE A 115 4.23 -61.98 24.87
C ILE A 115 5.41 -62.97 24.91
N HIS A 116 6.27 -62.90 25.93
CA HIS A 116 7.38 -63.84 26.09
C HIS A 116 6.89 -65.29 26.21
N ALA A 117 5.82 -65.52 26.97
CA ALA A 117 5.20 -66.84 27.10
C ALA A 117 4.56 -67.36 25.79
N SER A 118 4.19 -66.47 24.87
CA SER A 118 3.56 -66.82 23.59
C SER A 118 4.52 -67.35 22.51
N GLY A 119 5.82 -67.33 22.78
CA GLY A 119 6.87 -67.86 21.89
C GLY A 119 7.90 -66.81 21.46
N ILE A 120 9.12 -67.28 21.16
CA ILE A 120 10.30 -66.43 20.87
C ILE A 120 10.05 -65.49 19.68
N LEU A 121 9.43 -66.00 18.60
CA LEU A 121 9.18 -65.21 17.40
C LEU A 121 8.24 -64.01 17.66
N ASN A 122 7.15 -64.21 18.40
CA ASN A 122 6.19 -63.13 18.71
C ASN A 122 6.81 -62.05 19.61
N PHE A 123 7.66 -62.49 20.55
CA PHE A 123 8.42 -61.61 21.42
C PHE A 123 9.43 -60.76 20.67
N GLU A 124 10.27 -61.38 19.83
CA GLU A 124 11.26 -60.66 19.03
C GLU A 124 10.59 -59.67 18.09
N ILE A 125 9.55 -60.07 17.35
CA ILE A 125 8.85 -59.19 16.41
C ILE A 125 8.25 -57.97 17.12
N SER A 126 7.57 -58.17 18.26
CA SER A 126 6.92 -57.07 18.99
C SER A 126 7.93 -56.05 19.50
N VAL A 127 9.07 -56.53 20.01
CA VAL A 127 10.16 -55.67 20.49
C VAL A 127 10.81 -54.92 19.31
N TRP A 128 11.09 -55.60 18.20
CA TRP A 128 11.67 -54.97 17.00
C TRP A 128 10.76 -53.90 16.40
N VAL A 129 9.45 -54.12 16.35
CA VAL A 129 8.50 -53.11 15.89
C VAL A 129 8.52 -51.87 16.80
N ALA A 130 8.62 -52.06 18.12
CA ALA A 130 8.72 -50.93 19.05
C ALA A 130 10.01 -50.12 18.83
N TYR A 131 11.16 -50.77 18.68
CA TYR A 131 12.42 -50.08 18.36
C TYR A 131 12.36 -49.33 17.02
N PHE A 132 11.76 -49.96 16.01
CA PHE A 132 11.60 -49.35 14.70
C PHE A 132 10.74 -48.09 14.78
N LEU A 133 9.59 -48.16 15.45
CA LEU A 133 8.71 -47.01 15.65
C LEU A 133 9.44 -45.87 16.37
N GLY A 134 10.28 -46.18 17.36
CA GLY A 134 11.06 -45.17 18.07
C GLY A 134 12.16 -44.53 17.24
N ILE A 135 12.93 -45.32 16.49
CA ILE A 135 13.93 -44.78 15.54
C ILE A 135 13.25 -43.91 14.48
N PHE A 136 12.09 -44.35 13.98
CA PHE A 136 11.29 -43.58 13.04
C PHE A 136 10.78 -42.27 13.67
N ALA A 137 10.33 -42.29 14.92
CA ALA A 137 9.91 -41.09 15.65
C ALA A 137 11.07 -40.09 15.84
N PHE A 138 12.26 -40.56 16.20
CA PHE A 138 13.45 -39.70 16.25
C PHE A 138 13.85 -39.16 14.88
N GLY A 139 13.79 -39.99 13.83
CA GLY A 139 14.07 -39.56 12.46
C GLY A 139 13.08 -38.50 11.96
N ALA A 140 11.79 -38.66 12.28
CA ALA A 140 10.71 -37.72 11.95
C ALA A 140 10.88 -36.34 12.60
N LEU A 141 11.68 -36.24 13.67
CA LEU A 141 11.99 -34.96 14.32
C LEU A 141 12.80 -34.02 13.42
N ILE A 142 13.76 -34.55 12.65
CA ILE A 142 14.65 -33.75 11.80
C ILE A 142 13.87 -32.89 10.77
N PRO A 143 13.00 -33.45 9.91
CA PRO A 143 12.24 -32.64 8.96
C PRO A 143 11.26 -31.70 9.67
N TYR A 144 10.74 -32.09 10.83
CA TYR A 144 9.87 -31.22 11.63
C TYR A 144 10.62 -29.98 12.13
N LEU A 145 11.83 -30.15 12.66
CA LEU A 145 12.66 -29.02 13.12
C LEU A 145 13.03 -28.10 11.96
N LEU A 146 13.45 -28.66 10.82
CA LEU A 146 13.79 -27.88 9.64
C LEU A 146 12.57 -27.10 9.10
N GLY A 147 11.39 -27.72 9.04
CA GLY A 147 10.16 -27.05 8.63
C GLY A 147 9.69 -25.98 9.62
N SER A 148 9.92 -26.18 10.91
CA SER A 148 9.59 -25.19 11.95
C SER A 148 10.49 -23.95 11.84
N LEU A 149 11.79 -24.14 11.59
CA LEU A 149 12.73 -23.05 11.32
C LEU A 149 12.36 -22.27 10.05
N GLU A 150 11.73 -22.91 9.07
CA GLU A 150 11.26 -22.25 7.86
C GLU A 150 10.06 -21.33 8.13
N ILE A 151 9.09 -21.77 8.95
CA ILE A 151 7.93 -20.93 9.33
C ILE A 151 8.35 -19.73 10.19
N MET A 152 9.49 -19.80 10.88
CA MET A 152 10.03 -18.65 11.61
C MET A 152 10.52 -17.52 10.69
N LYS A 153 10.75 -17.79 9.39
CA LYS A 153 11.13 -16.74 8.44
C LYS A 153 9.92 -15.88 8.10
N SER A 154 10.06 -14.57 8.23
CA SER A 154 9.01 -13.61 7.89
C SER A 154 8.48 -13.81 6.46
N SER A 155 9.36 -14.05 5.50
CA SER A 155 8.99 -14.27 4.10
C SER A 155 7.99 -15.43 3.95
N THR A 156 8.23 -16.55 4.62
CA THR A 156 7.37 -17.73 4.56
C THR A 156 6.00 -17.48 5.20
N VAL A 157 5.95 -16.71 6.30
CA VAL A 157 4.68 -16.31 6.93
C VAL A 157 3.89 -15.39 6.01
N VAL A 158 4.56 -14.39 5.42
CA VAL A 158 3.93 -13.46 4.47
C VAL A 158 3.40 -14.23 3.24
N ASP A 159 4.18 -15.13 2.65
CA ASP A 159 3.78 -15.90 1.47
C ASP A 159 2.53 -16.75 1.75
N ARG A 160 2.44 -17.38 2.92
CA ARG A 160 1.25 -18.17 3.30
C ARG A 160 -0.01 -17.32 3.44
N PHE A 161 0.09 -16.08 3.91
CA PHE A 161 -1.04 -15.17 3.89
C PHE A 161 -1.31 -14.64 2.48
N ALA A 162 -0.27 -14.40 1.69
CA ALA A 162 -0.38 -13.96 0.30
C ALA A 162 -1.19 -14.94 -0.55
N GLU A 163 -1.06 -16.26 -0.32
CA GLU A 163 -1.86 -17.29 -0.99
C GLU A 163 -3.38 -17.11 -0.79
N ARG A 164 -3.79 -16.45 0.31
CA ARG A 164 -5.20 -16.14 0.59
C ARG A 164 -5.69 -14.88 -0.13
N ILE A 165 -4.78 -14.03 -0.61
CA ILE A 165 -5.09 -12.80 -1.34
C ILE A 165 -5.47 -13.17 -2.77
N THR A 166 -6.78 -13.27 -3.01
CA THR A 166 -7.38 -13.52 -4.32
C THR A 166 -8.57 -12.60 -4.52
N ASN A 167 -8.94 -12.32 -5.78
CA ASN A 167 -10.09 -11.47 -6.08
C ASN A 167 -11.35 -12.02 -5.42
N GLU A 168 -11.57 -13.34 -5.49
CA GLU A 168 -12.73 -14.01 -4.88
C GLU A 168 -12.79 -13.80 -3.37
N ASN A 169 -11.68 -14.03 -2.66
CA ASN A 169 -11.64 -13.89 -1.20
C ASN A 169 -11.80 -12.43 -0.76
N ILE A 170 -11.20 -11.48 -1.50
CA ILE A 170 -11.33 -10.05 -1.20
C ILE A 170 -12.78 -9.61 -1.43
N LEU A 171 -13.39 -10.00 -2.55
CA LEU A 171 -14.79 -9.68 -2.85
C LEU A 171 -15.75 -10.28 -1.83
N ALA A 172 -15.52 -11.53 -1.42
CA ALA A 172 -16.30 -12.17 -0.37
C ALA A 172 -16.21 -11.40 0.96
N GLY A 173 -15.00 -10.99 1.38
CA GLY A 173 -14.79 -10.17 2.57
C GLY A 173 -15.48 -8.81 2.48
N VAL A 174 -15.40 -8.13 1.33
CA VAL A 174 -16.09 -6.85 1.11
C VAL A 174 -17.61 -7.01 1.18
N GLN A 175 -18.18 -8.00 0.48
CA GLN A 175 -19.63 -8.24 0.48
C GLN A 175 -20.17 -8.58 1.87
N GLU A 176 -19.42 -9.36 2.65
CA GLU A 176 -19.81 -9.68 4.02
C GLU A 176 -19.83 -8.42 4.91
N SER A 177 -18.83 -7.55 4.76
CA SER A 177 -18.80 -6.27 5.47
C SER A 177 -19.97 -5.35 5.11
N GLU A 178 -20.40 -5.32 3.85
CA GLU A 178 -21.56 -4.53 3.41
C GLU A 178 -22.87 -5.04 4.01
N LYS A 179 -23.03 -6.35 4.19
CA LYS A 179 -24.21 -6.94 4.86
C LYS A 179 -24.26 -6.56 6.34
N ILE A 180 -23.11 -6.54 7.03
CA ILE A 180 -23.02 -6.15 8.44
C ILE A 180 -23.44 -4.68 8.61
N VAL A 181 -22.92 -3.78 7.76
CA VAL A 181 -23.28 -2.35 7.79
C VAL A 181 -24.75 -2.12 7.43
N GLY A 182 -25.30 -2.91 6.51
CA GLY A 182 -26.71 -2.87 6.10
C GLY A 182 -27.71 -3.42 7.13
N ALA A 183 -27.25 -4.19 8.13
CA ALA A 183 -28.11 -4.74 9.17
C ALA A 183 -28.33 -3.79 10.37
N ASP A 184 -27.45 -2.80 10.56
CA ASP A 184 -27.36 -2.04 11.82
C ASP A 184 -27.51 -0.50 11.66
N SER A 185 -28.14 0.00 10.61
CA SER A 185 -28.28 1.46 10.41
C SER A 185 -29.69 1.95 10.02
N ASN A 186 -30.48 2.28 11.05
CA ASN A 186 -31.52 3.32 10.96
C ASN A 186 -30.98 4.73 11.29
N ASP A 187 -29.68 4.89 11.55
CA ASP A 187 -29.14 6.15 12.08
C ASP A 187 -27.73 6.51 11.59
N ILE A 188 -27.41 6.23 10.31
CA ILE A 188 -26.19 6.78 9.69
C ILE A 188 -26.57 7.46 8.37
N SER A 189 -26.68 8.78 8.45
CA SER A 189 -26.94 9.70 7.34
C SER A 189 -25.89 9.54 6.23
N TYR A 190 -26.33 9.09 5.05
CA TYR A 190 -25.59 9.14 3.79
C TYR A 190 -25.35 10.61 3.38
N SER A 191 -24.28 11.23 3.89
CA SER A 191 -23.88 12.59 3.55
C SER A 191 -22.80 12.59 2.46
N TYR A 192 -23.19 13.04 1.26
CA TYR A 192 -22.35 13.15 0.04
C TYR A 192 -21.26 14.24 0.09
N ILE A 193 -20.69 14.54 1.26
CA ILE A 193 -19.72 15.64 1.41
C ILE A 193 -18.59 15.15 2.34
N TYR A 194 -17.36 15.11 1.81
CA TYR A 194 -16.09 14.55 2.34
C TYR A 194 -15.77 13.08 1.97
N SER A 195 -14.97 12.91 0.92
CA SER A 195 -14.52 11.63 0.36
C SER A 195 -13.28 11.01 1.04
N ASP A 196 -12.80 11.55 2.15
CA ASP A 196 -11.50 11.13 2.73
C ASP A 196 -11.62 10.09 3.86
N ILE A 197 -12.81 9.77 4.38
CA ILE A 197 -12.98 8.77 5.45
C ILE A 197 -14.35 8.10 5.35
N MET A 198 -14.57 7.23 4.36
CA MET A 198 -15.66 6.24 4.44
C MET A 198 -15.28 5.04 3.60
N ARG A 199 -14.57 4.11 4.22
CA ARG A 199 -14.30 2.79 3.64
C ARG A 199 -15.04 1.80 4.52
N PRO A 200 -15.79 0.84 3.94
CA PRO A 200 -16.39 -0.21 4.74
C PRO A 200 -15.25 -0.83 5.56
N VAL A 201 -15.40 -0.79 6.89
CA VAL A 201 -14.49 -1.51 7.76
C VAL A 201 -14.81 -2.96 7.47
N ILE A 202 -14.03 -3.59 6.58
CA ILE A 202 -14.09 -5.03 6.44
C ILE A 202 -13.85 -5.57 7.83
N ASP A 203 -14.77 -6.41 8.32
CA ASP A 203 -14.55 -7.08 9.58
C ASP A 203 -13.17 -7.73 9.50
N THR A 204 -12.31 -7.29 10.40
CA THR A 204 -10.87 -7.45 10.23
C THR A 204 -10.50 -8.93 10.12
N GLU A 205 -11.30 -9.85 10.67
CA GLU A 205 -11.09 -11.31 10.58
C GLU A 205 -11.31 -11.87 9.17
N SER A 206 -12.20 -11.28 8.37
CA SER A 206 -12.56 -11.75 7.03
C SER A 206 -11.71 -11.18 5.90
N ASP A 207 -10.91 -10.14 6.16
CA ASP A 207 -10.07 -9.48 5.16
C ASP A 207 -8.78 -10.29 4.90
N PRO A 208 -8.60 -10.90 3.70
CA PRO A 208 -7.41 -11.68 3.40
C PRO A 208 -6.14 -10.83 3.24
N VAL A 209 -6.27 -9.50 3.04
CA VAL A 209 -5.13 -8.58 2.90
C VAL A 209 -4.60 -8.16 4.28
N GLN A 210 -5.48 -8.05 5.27
CA GLN A 210 -5.16 -7.51 6.59
C GLN A 210 -4.01 -8.24 7.32
N PRO A 211 -3.86 -9.57 7.28
CA PRO A 211 -2.71 -10.23 7.91
C PRO A 211 -1.35 -9.78 7.35
N VAL A 212 -1.25 -9.56 6.03
CA VAL A 212 -0.02 -9.03 5.41
C VAL A 212 0.20 -7.58 5.86
N ILE A 213 -0.87 -6.80 5.98
CA ILE A 213 -0.81 -5.42 6.49
C ILE A 213 -0.38 -5.37 7.95
N ASP A 214 -0.85 -6.29 8.79
CA ASP A 214 -0.42 -6.40 10.19
C ASP A 214 1.09 -6.70 10.27
N ILE A 215 1.60 -7.58 9.40
CA ILE A 215 3.03 -7.88 9.32
C ILE A 215 3.83 -6.64 8.88
N ILE A 216 3.36 -5.91 7.86
CA ILE A 216 3.98 -4.66 7.41
C ILE A 216 3.99 -3.64 8.55
N HIS A 217 2.88 -3.48 9.28
CA HIS A 217 2.81 -2.58 10.42
C HIS A 217 3.76 -3.00 11.55
N SER A 218 3.72 -4.26 11.97
CA SER A 218 4.56 -4.78 13.05
C SER A 218 6.04 -4.71 12.72
N SER A 219 6.43 -5.01 11.48
CA SER A 219 7.82 -4.93 11.02
C SER A 219 8.31 -3.49 10.95
N MET A 220 7.51 -2.56 10.42
CA MET A 220 7.78 -1.13 10.46
C MET A 220 7.95 -0.61 11.90
N MET A 221 7.05 -1.01 12.81
CA MET A 221 7.13 -0.64 14.24
C MET A 221 8.39 -1.17 14.95
N LYS A 222 9.05 -2.17 14.38
CA LYS A 222 10.28 -2.79 14.89
C LYS A 222 11.53 -2.43 14.07
N TYR A 223 11.39 -1.53 13.09
CA TYR A 223 12.48 -1.16 12.17
C TYR A 223 13.03 -2.34 11.37
N ASP A 224 12.23 -3.40 11.16
CA ASP A 224 12.54 -4.50 10.24
C ASP A 224 12.05 -4.15 8.83
N TYR A 225 12.77 -3.22 8.20
CA TYR A 225 12.46 -2.75 6.85
C TYR A 225 12.56 -3.86 5.80
N GLY A 226 13.33 -4.92 6.05
CA GLY A 226 13.42 -6.07 5.15
C GLY A 226 12.10 -6.81 5.05
N THR A 227 11.48 -7.12 6.20
CA THR A 227 10.17 -7.75 6.25
C THR A 227 9.07 -6.82 5.75
N MET A 228 9.13 -5.53 6.08
CA MET A 228 8.18 -4.53 5.59
C MET A 228 8.16 -4.47 4.05
N ARG A 229 9.34 -4.31 3.43
CA ARG A 229 9.51 -4.31 1.96
C ARG A 229 9.01 -5.60 1.33
N TYR A 230 9.29 -6.74 1.95
CA TYR A 230 8.81 -8.03 1.46
C TYR A 230 7.27 -8.08 1.43
N GLY A 231 6.61 -7.65 2.51
CA GLY A 231 5.15 -7.54 2.57
C GLY A 231 4.58 -6.60 1.51
N LEU A 232 5.19 -5.43 1.30
CA LEU A 232 4.77 -4.50 0.24
C LEU A 232 4.94 -5.10 -1.16
N ASN A 233 6.06 -5.78 -1.42
CA ASN A 233 6.34 -6.42 -2.71
C ASN A 233 5.33 -7.54 -3.02
N VAL A 234 4.86 -8.27 -2.02
CA VAL A 234 3.79 -9.26 -2.20
C VAL A 234 2.49 -8.61 -2.71
N LEU A 235 2.09 -7.49 -2.11
CA LEU A 235 0.91 -6.75 -2.57
C LEU A 235 1.13 -6.12 -3.95
N GLU A 236 2.33 -5.61 -4.21
CA GLU A 236 2.74 -5.09 -5.53
C GLU A 236 2.59 -6.16 -6.61
N ASN A 237 3.19 -7.34 -6.42
CA ASN A 237 3.15 -8.44 -7.39
C ASN A 237 1.73 -8.93 -7.65
N TYR A 238 0.92 -9.04 -6.59
CA TYR A 238 -0.50 -9.37 -6.74
C TYR A 238 -1.24 -8.37 -7.63
N MET A 239 -1.06 -7.08 -7.36
CA MET A 239 -1.69 -6.00 -8.12
C MET A 239 -1.19 -5.99 -9.57
N MET A 240 0.11 -6.13 -9.80
CA MET A 240 0.68 -6.22 -11.14
C MET A 240 0.13 -7.40 -11.94
N ALA A 241 -0.04 -8.57 -11.30
CA ALA A 241 -0.62 -9.74 -11.94
C ALA A 241 -2.09 -9.51 -12.30
N THR A 242 -2.86 -8.90 -11.39
CA THR A 242 -4.27 -8.53 -11.61
C THR A 242 -4.42 -7.58 -12.79
N LEU A 243 -3.55 -6.57 -12.90
CA LEU A 243 -3.61 -5.56 -13.96
C LEU A 243 -3.18 -6.08 -15.34
N LYS A 244 -2.41 -7.17 -15.42
CA LYS A 244 -1.92 -7.76 -16.69
C LYS A 244 -2.89 -8.77 -17.31
N ASN A 245 -3.77 -9.37 -16.52
CA ASN A 245 -4.45 -10.62 -16.90
C ASN A 245 -5.89 -10.45 -17.46
N GLY A 246 -6.44 -9.24 -17.59
CA GLY A 246 -7.87 -9.11 -17.92
C GLY A 246 -8.34 -7.77 -18.46
N LYS A 247 -9.62 -7.75 -18.88
CA LYS A 247 -10.38 -6.51 -19.07
C LYS A 247 -10.72 -5.99 -17.69
N PHE A 248 -10.28 -4.78 -17.36
CA PHE A 248 -10.47 -4.21 -16.03
C PHE A 248 -11.97 -4.01 -15.72
N GLU A 249 -12.56 -4.92 -14.94
CA GLU A 249 -14.00 -4.94 -14.65
C GLU A 249 -14.34 -4.27 -13.30
N ARG A 250 -15.64 -4.07 -13.05
CA ARG A 250 -16.13 -3.39 -11.84
C ARG A 250 -15.66 -4.06 -10.54
N GLU A 251 -15.64 -5.38 -10.52
CA GLU A 251 -15.22 -6.18 -9.36
C GLU A 251 -13.72 -6.00 -9.08
N GLU A 252 -12.88 -5.98 -10.12
CA GLU A 252 -11.45 -5.69 -10.00
C GLU A 252 -11.21 -4.28 -9.47
N GLY A 253 -12.06 -3.32 -9.86
CA GLY A 253 -12.05 -1.97 -9.29
C GLY A 253 -12.26 -1.93 -7.76
N ILE A 254 -13.10 -2.81 -7.21
CA ILE A 254 -13.33 -2.92 -5.77
C ILE A 254 -12.07 -3.47 -5.08
N VAL A 255 -11.51 -4.54 -5.63
CA VAL A 255 -10.28 -5.18 -5.12
C VAL A 255 -9.11 -4.19 -5.10
N VAL A 256 -8.90 -3.49 -6.21
CA VAL A 256 -7.86 -2.46 -6.35
C VAL A 256 -8.01 -1.39 -5.27
N LYS A 257 -9.22 -0.83 -5.14
CA LYS A 257 -9.48 0.23 -4.16
C LYS A 257 -9.23 -0.25 -2.73
N HIS A 258 -9.58 -1.49 -2.42
CA HIS A 258 -9.33 -2.11 -1.12
C HIS A 258 -7.82 -2.25 -0.82
N ILE A 259 -7.00 -2.62 -1.80
CA ILE A 259 -5.55 -2.71 -1.59
C ILE A 259 -4.91 -1.32 -1.44
N PHE A 260 -5.25 -0.36 -2.31
CA PHE A 260 -4.78 1.02 -2.15
C PHE A 260 -5.18 1.62 -0.81
N THR A 261 -6.34 1.21 -0.27
CA THR A 261 -6.77 1.63 1.05
C THR A 261 -5.78 1.28 2.13
N HIS A 262 -5.33 0.03 2.12
CA HIS A 262 -4.38 -0.45 3.10
C HIS A 262 -3.00 0.16 2.90
N LEU A 263 -2.53 0.25 1.66
CA LEU A 263 -1.26 0.93 1.35
C LEU A 263 -1.27 2.39 1.84
N GLU A 264 -2.35 3.12 1.60
CA GLU A 264 -2.51 4.50 2.10
C GLU A 264 -2.51 4.56 3.63
N ARG A 265 -3.16 3.62 4.32
CA ARG A 265 -3.13 3.53 5.79
C ARG A 265 -1.72 3.27 6.32
N VAL A 266 -0.97 2.37 5.69
CA VAL A 266 0.44 2.10 6.03
C VAL A 266 1.27 3.36 5.83
N GLY A 267 1.18 4.01 4.67
CA GLY A 267 1.94 5.23 4.37
C GLY A 267 1.60 6.38 5.31
N LYS A 268 0.32 6.57 5.66
CA LYS A 268 -0.09 7.58 6.64
C LYS A 268 0.41 7.26 8.05
N LEU A 269 0.41 5.99 8.45
CA LEU A 269 0.95 5.60 9.75
C LEU A 269 2.46 5.87 9.81
N ALA A 270 3.21 5.48 8.78
CA ALA A 270 4.64 5.78 8.67
C ALA A 270 4.91 7.29 8.79
N ALA A 271 4.16 8.10 8.03
CA ALA A 271 4.26 9.56 8.08
C ALA A 271 3.91 10.13 9.46
N SER A 272 2.91 9.56 10.15
CA SER A 272 2.52 10.01 11.49
C SER A 272 3.59 9.77 12.57
N ARG A 273 4.55 8.89 12.27
CA ARG A 273 5.68 8.53 13.14
C ARG A 273 7.00 9.14 12.68
N ASP A 274 6.97 10.03 11.70
CA ASP A 274 8.14 10.69 11.12
C ASP A 274 9.16 9.68 10.54
N ASP A 275 8.68 8.51 10.08
CA ASP A 275 9.50 7.46 9.44
C ASP A 275 9.52 7.68 7.91
N GLU A 276 10.41 8.56 7.44
CA GLU A 276 10.54 8.91 6.02
C GLU A 276 10.89 7.71 5.15
N ASP A 277 11.79 6.83 5.60
CA ASP A 277 12.18 5.64 4.82
C ASP A 277 10.97 4.75 4.53
N SER A 278 10.16 4.45 5.55
CA SER A 278 8.94 3.67 5.38
C SER A 278 7.90 4.38 4.50
N VAL A 279 7.75 5.71 4.61
CA VAL A 279 6.86 6.46 3.72
C VAL A 279 7.34 6.36 2.27
N MET A 280 8.64 6.50 2.04
CA MET A 280 9.26 6.40 0.72
C MET A 280 8.99 5.04 0.07
N GLU A 281 9.17 3.94 0.82
CA GLU A 281 8.87 2.59 0.33
C GLU A 281 7.40 2.46 -0.10
N VAL A 282 6.47 2.97 0.71
CA VAL A 282 5.03 2.88 0.40
C VAL A 282 4.68 3.70 -0.85
N ILE A 283 5.18 4.93 -0.99
CA ILE A 283 4.87 5.75 -2.17
C ILE A 283 5.49 5.16 -3.44
N ILE A 284 6.67 4.54 -3.34
CA ILE A 284 7.31 3.83 -4.47
C ILE A 284 6.46 2.63 -4.88
N THR A 285 6.03 1.79 -3.94
CA THR A 285 5.14 0.65 -4.23
C THR A 285 3.85 1.11 -4.92
N ILE A 286 3.20 2.15 -4.40
CA ILE A 286 1.98 2.75 -5.00
C ILE A 286 2.27 3.26 -6.42
N TYR A 287 3.42 3.90 -6.64
CA TYR A 287 3.84 4.37 -7.96
C TYR A 287 4.12 3.21 -8.92
N LEU A 288 4.75 2.11 -8.50
CA LEU A 288 5.04 0.95 -9.36
C LEU A 288 3.75 0.24 -9.81
N ILE A 289 2.76 0.14 -8.92
CA ILE A 289 1.41 -0.33 -9.28
C ILE A 289 0.77 0.63 -10.30
N GLY A 290 0.83 1.95 -10.03
CA GLY A 290 0.32 2.98 -10.93
C GLY A 290 1.00 2.97 -12.31
N LYS A 291 2.31 2.72 -12.37
CA LYS A 291 3.07 2.58 -13.60
C LYS A 291 2.63 1.37 -14.41
N THR A 292 2.40 0.24 -13.76
CA THR A 292 1.84 -0.95 -14.42
C THR A 292 0.45 -0.65 -14.98
N ALA A 293 -0.39 0.07 -14.25
CA ALA A 293 -1.70 0.49 -14.74
C ALA A 293 -1.60 1.46 -15.92
N MET A 294 -0.62 2.37 -15.93
CA MET A 294 -0.32 3.25 -17.07
C MET A 294 0.01 2.43 -18.32
N GLU A 295 0.94 1.47 -18.21
CA GLU A 295 1.35 0.60 -19.31
C GLU A 295 0.16 -0.21 -19.90
N ASN A 296 -0.81 -0.56 -19.06
CA ASN A 296 -2.05 -1.25 -19.47
C ASN A 296 -3.22 -0.30 -19.78
N LYS A 297 -3.01 1.03 -19.73
CA LYS A 297 -4.01 2.09 -20.00
C LYS A 297 -5.27 2.01 -19.12
N ILE A 298 -5.12 1.61 -17.85
CA ILE A 298 -6.23 1.50 -16.90
C ILE A 298 -6.32 2.79 -16.05
N GLU A 299 -6.98 3.82 -16.59
CA GLU A 299 -6.98 5.16 -16.01
C GLU A 299 -7.54 5.26 -14.58
N SER A 300 -8.53 4.41 -14.24
CA SER A 300 -9.11 4.37 -12.89
C SER A 300 -8.08 4.00 -11.82
N VAL A 301 -7.22 3.03 -12.12
CA VAL A 301 -6.16 2.54 -11.22
C VAL A 301 -5.03 3.56 -11.12
N VAL A 302 -4.67 4.21 -12.24
CA VAL A 302 -3.70 5.33 -12.22
C VAL A 302 -4.21 6.45 -11.33
N GLY A 303 -5.49 6.78 -11.42
CA GLY A 303 -6.14 7.76 -10.56
C GLY A 303 -6.08 7.40 -9.07
N GLU A 304 -6.31 6.14 -8.71
CA GLU A 304 -6.23 5.66 -7.32
C GLU A 304 -4.79 5.74 -6.77
N ALA A 305 -3.80 5.38 -7.58
CA ALA A 305 -2.38 5.51 -7.22
C ALA A 305 -2.02 6.97 -6.93
N VAL A 306 -2.35 7.88 -7.85
CA VAL A 306 -2.11 9.33 -7.68
C VAL A 306 -2.81 9.88 -6.44
N ASN A 307 -4.08 9.51 -6.21
CA ASN A 307 -4.83 9.95 -5.04
C ASN A 307 -4.21 9.45 -3.73
N SER A 308 -3.73 8.21 -3.70
CA SER A 308 -3.06 7.64 -2.54
C SER A 308 -1.74 8.35 -2.22
N ILE A 309 -0.90 8.59 -3.24
CA ILE A 309 0.35 9.37 -3.09
C ILE A 309 0.03 10.78 -2.58
N LYS A 310 -0.96 11.46 -3.17
CA LYS A 310 -1.41 12.79 -2.74
C LYS A 310 -1.81 12.79 -1.27
N ASN A 311 -2.61 11.82 -0.82
CA ASN A 311 -3.10 11.77 0.55
C ASN A 311 -1.97 11.54 1.57
N ILE A 312 -0.97 10.72 1.23
CA ILE A 312 0.24 10.53 2.04
C ILE A 312 1.06 11.83 2.05
N ALA A 313 1.28 12.46 0.89
CA ALA A 313 2.03 13.70 0.75
C ALA A 313 1.43 14.86 1.55
N ARG A 314 0.10 14.97 1.59
CA ARG A 314 -0.60 15.98 2.41
C ARG A 314 -0.34 15.80 3.91
N LEU A 315 -0.19 14.56 4.38
CA LEU A 315 0.18 14.31 5.77
C LEU A 315 1.67 14.63 6.01
N ALA A 316 2.55 14.27 5.08
CA ALA A 316 3.97 14.59 5.10
C ALA A 316 4.23 16.11 5.14
N ILE A 317 3.40 16.92 4.46
CA ILE A 317 3.43 18.39 4.55
C ILE A 317 3.28 18.89 5.99
N ASN A 318 2.33 18.33 6.75
CA ASN A 318 2.09 18.73 8.13
C ASN A 318 3.18 18.28 9.11
N ARG A 319 4.09 17.40 8.65
CA ARG A 319 5.20 16.83 9.43
C ARG A 319 6.57 17.34 8.98
N GLU A 320 6.60 18.30 8.07
CA GLU A 320 7.84 18.90 7.54
C GLU A 320 8.80 17.91 6.83
N MET A 321 8.29 16.78 6.34
CA MET A 321 9.06 15.74 5.65
C MET A 321 9.41 16.16 4.21
N VAL A 322 10.50 16.92 4.04
CA VAL A 322 10.85 17.60 2.77
C VAL A 322 11.08 16.60 1.63
N ASP A 323 11.83 15.52 1.87
CA ASP A 323 12.21 14.58 0.83
C ASP A 323 11.00 13.78 0.32
N ILE A 324 10.07 13.43 1.22
CA ILE A 324 8.80 12.79 0.86
C ILE A 324 7.93 13.69 -0.01
N ARG A 325 7.86 14.99 0.31
CA ARG A 325 7.10 15.95 -0.52
C ARG A 325 7.67 16.03 -1.92
N ALA A 326 8.99 16.19 -2.03
CA ALA A 326 9.68 16.26 -3.31
C ALA A 326 9.42 14.98 -4.13
N ALA A 327 9.64 13.81 -3.54
CA ALA A 327 9.42 12.53 -4.20
C ALA A 327 7.96 12.36 -4.66
N ALA A 328 6.98 12.66 -3.81
CA ALA A 328 5.56 12.57 -4.18
C ALA A 328 5.20 13.49 -5.37
N THR A 329 5.71 14.72 -5.37
CA THR A 329 5.51 15.65 -6.49
C THR A 329 6.18 15.17 -7.78
N ASP A 330 7.39 14.63 -7.70
CA ASP A 330 8.11 14.08 -8.85
C ASP A 330 7.37 12.90 -9.47
N LEU A 331 6.95 11.95 -8.64
CA LEU A 331 6.22 10.75 -9.08
C LEU A 331 4.86 11.09 -9.70
N ILE A 332 4.07 11.97 -9.07
CA ILE A 332 2.79 12.43 -9.65
C ILE A 332 3.04 13.23 -10.94
N GLY A 333 4.09 14.06 -10.97
CA GLY A 333 4.48 14.81 -12.16
C GLY A 333 4.88 13.91 -13.33
N GLU A 334 5.58 12.82 -13.06
CA GLU A 334 5.95 11.82 -14.05
C GLU A 334 4.71 11.10 -14.60
N ILE A 335 3.82 10.63 -13.71
CA ILE A 335 2.54 10.04 -14.10
C ILE A 335 1.76 11.02 -14.98
N GLY A 336 1.64 12.29 -14.58
CA GLY A 336 0.92 13.31 -15.32
C GLY A 336 1.50 13.59 -16.71
N ARG A 337 2.82 13.59 -16.88
CA ARG A 337 3.46 13.75 -18.19
C ARG A 337 3.21 12.53 -19.09
N TRP A 338 3.37 11.33 -18.52
CA TRP A 338 3.20 10.08 -19.27
C TRP A 338 1.74 9.91 -19.73
N THR A 339 0.78 10.12 -18.82
CA THR A 339 -0.67 10.02 -19.12
C THR A 339 -1.08 11.05 -20.16
N ALA A 340 -0.58 12.29 -20.09
CA ALA A 340 -0.87 13.30 -21.10
C ALA A 340 -0.32 12.89 -22.48
N GLN A 341 0.91 12.39 -22.55
CA GLN A 341 1.52 11.92 -23.79
C GLN A 341 0.76 10.76 -24.43
N ASN A 342 0.13 9.90 -23.62
CA ASN A 342 -0.61 8.73 -24.05
C ASN A 342 -2.14 8.97 -24.16
N GLU A 343 -2.58 10.23 -24.15
CA GLU A 343 -3.98 10.63 -24.35
C GLU A 343 -4.96 10.10 -23.28
N LEU A 344 -4.46 9.87 -22.07
CA LEU A 344 -5.26 9.41 -20.92
C LEU A 344 -5.82 10.61 -20.14
N ASP A 345 -6.90 11.23 -20.61
CA ASP A 345 -7.40 12.53 -20.13
C ASP A 345 -7.84 12.49 -18.66
N PHE A 346 -8.57 11.46 -18.23
CA PHE A 346 -9.04 11.37 -16.85
C PHE A 346 -7.85 11.25 -15.89
N ALA A 347 -6.91 10.33 -16.15
CA ALA A 347 -5.73 10.13 -15.32
C ALA A 347 -4.82 11.37 -15.28
N THR A 348 -4.63 12.05 -16.41
CA THR A 348 -3.88 13.30 -16.51
C THR A 348 -4.52 14.39 -15.65
N SER A 349 -5.84 14.52 -15.70
CA SER A 349 -6.59 15.49 -14.90
C SER A 349 -6.46 15.24 -13.40
N VAL A 350 -6.45 13.97 -12.97
CA VAL A 350 -6.28 13.56 -11.56
C VAL A 350 -4.87 13.92 -11.07
N ALA A 351 -3.84 13.68 -11.88
CA ALA A 351 -2.46 14.08 -11.56
C ALA A 351 -2.33 15.59 -11.38
N VAL A 352 -2.87 16.37 -12.33
CA VAL A 352 -2.83 17.83 -12.29
C VAL A 352 -3.56 18.39 -11.07
N ASN A 353 -4.77 17.92 -10.78
CA ASN A 353 -5.55 18.37 -9.63
C ASN A 353 -4.83 18.02 -8.31
N SER A 354 -4.22 16.83 -8.24
CA SER A 354 -3.46 16.38 -7.08
C SER A 354 -2.26 17.28 -6.79
N LEU A 355 -1.48 17.62 -7.83
CA LEU A 355 -0.39 18.60 -7.72
C LEU A 355 -0.89 19.98 -7.26
N GLY A 356 -2.03 20.43 -7.78
CA GLY A 356 -2.65 21.70 -7.37
C GLY A 356 -3.03 21.73 -5.88
N ILE A 357 -3.60 20.63 -5.37
CA ILE A 357 -3.96 20.48 -3.95
C ILE A 357 -2.70 20.46 -3.08
N ILE A 358 -1.69 19.68 -3.44
CA ILE A 358 -0.40 19.61 -2.71
C ILE A 358 0.26 20.98 -2.69
N ALA A 359 0.25 21.72 -3.80
CA ALA A 359 0.85 23.04 -3.89
C ALA A 359 0.16 24.06 -2.98
N ILE A 360 -1.18 24.03 -2.90
CA ILE A 360 -1.92 24.90 -1.98
C ILE A 360 -1.64 24.52 -0.52
N ASP A 361 -1.56 23.23 -0.20
CA ASP A 361 -1.23 22.76 1.15
C ASP A 361 0.22 23.12 1.55
N ALA A 362 1.17 23.01 0.63
CA ALA A 362 2.57 23.42 0.86
C ALA A 362 2.69 24.95 1.07
N ALA A 363 1.95 25.74 0.30
CA ALA A 363 1.93 27.20 0.44
C ALA A 363 1.42 27.67 1.82
N LYS A 364 0.67 26.85 2.57
CA LYS A 364 0.21 27.19 3.92
C LYS A 364 1.35 27.26 4.94
N HIS A 365 2.43 26.52 4.71
CA HIS A 365 3.55 26.38 5.66
C HIS A 365 4.73 27.34 5.34
N ALA A 366 4.39 28.47 4.72
CA ALA A 366 5.04 29.78 4.50
C ALA A 366 6.58 29.95 4.40
N GLN A 367 7.45 29.22 5.10
CA GLN A 367 8.90 29.53 5.09
C GLN A 367 9.70 28.82 4.00
N ARG A 368 9.30 27.62 3.56
CA ARG A 368 10.00 26.85 2.50
C ARG A 368 9.08 26.33 1.37
N GLY A 369 7.77 26.23 1.62
CA GLY A 369 6.79 25.75 0.63
C GLY A 369 6.62 26.66 -0.60
N LEU A 370 7.28 27.82 -0.65
CA LEU A 370 7.20 28.77 -1.77
C LEU A 370 7.90 28.26 -3.02
N GLU A 371 9.11 27.71 -2.88
CA GLU A 371 9.86 27.15 -4.01
C GLU A 371 9.16 25.89 -4.53
N GLU A 372 8.67 25.05 -3.62
CA GLU A 372 7.87 23.86 -3.93
C GLU A 372 6.57 24.23 -4.67
N THR A 373 5.84 25.26 -4.22
CA THR A 373 4.63 25.75 -4.89
C THR A 373 4.92 26.22 -6.31
N VAL A 374 6.02 26.96 -6.51
CA VAL A 374 6.44 27.39 -7.85
C VAL A 374 6.80 26.18 -8.72
N TRP A 375 7.54 25.23 -8.17
CA TRP A 375 7.98 24.04 -8.88
C TRP A 375 6.79 23.18 -9.32
N MET A 376 5.83 22.92 -8.43
CA MET A 376 4.56 22.28 -8.76
C MET A 376 3.79 23.05 -9.83
N GLY A 377 3.76 24.38 -9.75
CA GLY A 377 3.16 25.23 -10.79
C GLY A 377 3.82 25.05 -12.16
N GLY A 378 5.14 24.93 -12.19
CA GLY A 378 5.91 24.61 -13.40
C GLY A 378 5.61 23.21 -13.94
N THR A 379 5.46 22.21 -13.07
CA THR A 379 5.07 20.84 -13.45
C THR A 379 3.65 20.82 -14.04
N ILE A 380 2.69 21.46 -13.39
CA ILE A 380 1.31 21.61 -13.90
C ILE A 380 1.31 22.34 -15.26
N TYR A 381 2.15 23.36 -15.43
CA TYR A 381 2.32 24.06 -16.71
C TYR A 381 2.82 23.13 -17.82
N GLY A 382 3.85 22.33 -17.53
CA GLY A 382 4.38 21.36 -18.48
C GLY A 382 3.33 20.32 -18.90
N ILE A 383 2.61 19.76 -17.94
CA ILE A 383 1.53 18.79 -18.21
C ILE A 383 0.38 19.46 -18.96
N GLY A 384 -0.04 20.66 -18.55
CA GLY A 384 -1.11 21.41 -19.21
C GLY A 384 -0.79 21.72 -20.68
N LYS A 385 0.46 22.06 -21.00
CA LYS A 385 0.90 22.23 -22.40
C LYS A 385 0.81 20.94 -23.22
N LEU A 386 1.21 19.81 -22.64
CA LEU A 386 1.06 18.51 -23.28
C LEU A 386 -0.42 18.18 -23.51
N ALA A 387 -1.27 18.42 -22.50
CA ALA A 387 -2.72 18.23 -22.59
C ALA A 387 -3.35 19.09 -23.70
N ILE A 388 -2.92 20.34 -23.88
CA ILE A 388 -3.37 21.19 -24.99
C ILE A 388 -2.99 20.58 -26.34
N THR A 389 -1.74 20.11 -26.47
CA THR A 389 -1.24 19.52 -27.72
C THR A 389 -2.01 18.24 -28.08
N GLN A 390 -2.34 17.44 -27.06
CA GLN A 390 -3.06 16.17 -27.19
C GLN A 390 -4.60 16.34 -27.13
N LYS A 391 -5.08 17.58 -27.09
CA LYS A 391 -6.51 17.94 -27.05
C LYS A 391 -7.31 17.30 -25.89
N LEU A 392 -6.72 17.27 -24.69
CA LEU A 392 -7.30 16.65 -23.50
C LEU A 392 -8.12 17.67 -22.68
N ASP A 393 -9.41 17.81 -23.01
CA ASP A 393 -10.32 18.85 -22.48
C ASP A 393 -10.37 18.92 -20.94
N GLN A 394 -10.49 17.76 -20.28
CA GLN A 394 -10.62 17.71 -18.82
C GLN A 394 -9.30 18.10 -18.14
N SER A 395 -8.18 17.69 -18.72
CA SER A 395 -6.84 17.99 -18.26
C SER A 395 -6.46 19.46 -18.43
N VAL A 396 -6.79 20.07 -19.57
CA VAL A 396 -6.59 21.51 -19.79
C VAL A 396 -7.40 22.31 -18.77
N SER A 397 -8.66 21.94 -18.54
CA SER A 397 -9.52 22.54 -17.53
C SER A 397 -8.93 22.40 -16.13
N SER A 398 -8.42 21.22 -15.79
CA SER A 398 -7.80 20.96 -14.49
C SER A 398 -6.51 21.75 -14.28
N ALA A 399 -5.70 21.95 -15.33
CA ALA A 399 -4.46 22.74 -15.26
C ALA A 399 -4.75 24.23 -15.04
N VAL A 400 -5.68 24.78 -15.80
CA VAL A 400 -6.14 26.18 -15.66
C VAL A 400 -6.74 26.40 -14.27
N ASN A 401 -7.62 25.52 -13.81
CA ASN A 401 -8.24 25.61 -12.48
C ASN A 401 -7.21 25.49 -11.36
N SER A 402 -6.28 24.53 -11.45
CA SER A 402 -5.25 24.34 -10.42
C SER A 402 -4.35 25.57 -10.31
N MET A 403 -3.88 26.11 -11.45
CA MET A 403 -3.07 27.34 -11.45
C MET A 403 -3.85 28.56 -10.96
N GLY A 404 -5.11 28.73 -11.38
CA GLY A 404 -5.98 29.81 -10.92
C GLY A 404 -6.17 29.77 -9.40
N ASN A 405 -6.46 28.58 -8.85
CA ASN A 405 -6.60 28.34 -7.42
C ASN A 405 -5.30 28.66 -6.66
N MET A 406 -4.15 28.21 -7.18
CA MET A 406 -2.82 28.51 -6.62
C MET A 406 -2.52 30.01 -6.63
N GLY A 407 -2.81 30.70 -7.74
CA GLY A 407 -2.62 32.14 -7.87
C GLY A 407 -3.47 32.93 -6.87
N ARG A 408 -4.75 32.54 -6.71
CA ARG A 408 -5.62 33.17 -5.70
C ARG A 408 -5.12 32.91 -4.28
N TYR A 409 -4.70 31.69 -3.99
CA TYR A 409 -4.21 31.31 -2.67
C TYR A 409 -2.94 32.11 -2.30
N THR A 410 -1.96 32.13 -3.20
CA THR A 410 -0.68 32.82 -2.99
C THR A 410 -0.87 34.34 -2.90
N ALA A 411 -1.79 34.93 -3.66
CA ALA A 411 -2.14 36.34 -3.54
C ALA A 411 -2.83 36.67 -2.20
N ARG A 412 -3.70 35.78 -1.68
CA ARG A 412 -4.36 35.97 -0.39
C ARG A 412 -3.40 35.93 0.80
N ASN A 413 -2.33 35.15 0.68
CA ASN A 413 -1.40 34.88 1.78
C ASN A 413 -0.09 35.70 1.69
N ASP A 414 -0.10 36.84 1.00
CA ASP A 414 1.06 37.75 0.88
C ASP A 414 2.32 37.08 0.33
N LEU A 415 2.16 36.28 -0.74
CA LEU A 415 3.27 35.57 -1.41
C LEU A 415 3.51 36.16 -2.81
N PRO A 416 3.96 37.42 -2.96
CA PRO A 416 3.93 38.10 -4.24
C PRO A 416 4.86 37.51 -5.29
N LYS A 417 6.07 37.06 -4.89
CA LYS A 417 7.01 36.42 -5.83
C LYS A 417 6.45 35.13 -6.42
N THR A 418 5.83 34.30 -5.58
CA THR A 418 5.16 33.07 -6.00
C THR A 418 3.95 33.38 -6.86
N THR A 419 3.12 34.34 -6.45
CA THR A 419 1.93 34.78 -7.19
C THR A 419 2.29 35.20 -8.61
N ILE A 420 3.33 36.04 -8.79
CA ILE A 420 3.78 36.50 -10.10
C ILE A 420 4.22 35.34 -10.99
N ARG A 421 4.97 34.38 -10.44
CA ARG A 421 5.39 33.19 -11.20
C ARG A 421 4.18 32.34 -11.65
N ILE A 422 3.20 32.14 -10.77
CA ILE A 422 1.96 31.41 -11.12
C ILE A 422 1.14 32.18 -12.16
N VAL A 423 1.02 33.50 -12.05
CA VAL A 423 0.37 34.36 -13.06
C VAL A 423 1.03 34.22 -14.43
N ASN A 424 2.37 34.18 -14.48
CA ASN A 424 3.10 33.99 -15.74
C ASN A 424 2.83 32.60 -16.34
N TYR A 425 2.82 31.53 -15.53
CA TYR A 425 2.46 30.19 -16.01
C TYR A 425 1.02 30.15 -16.54
N LEU A 426 0.07 30.71 -15.79
CA LEU A 426 -1.35 30.76 -16.16
C LEU A 426 -1.57 31.57 -17.45
N SER A 427 -0.87 32.69 -17.61
CA SER A 427 -0.91 33.52 -18.81
C SER A 427 -0.39 32.77 -20.04
N ASN A 428 0.75 32.09 -19.91
CA ASN A 428 1.34 31.32 -21.01
C ASN A 428 0.45 30.13 -21.38
N LEU A 429 -0.14 29.46 -20.38
CA LEU A 429 -1.08 28.38 -20.60
C LEU A 429 -2.35 28.88 -21.32
N GLY A 430 -2.90 30.03 -20.92
CA GLY A 430 -4.07 30.64 -21.58
C GLY A 430 -3.81 31.05 -23.03
N THR A 431 -2.63 31.59 -23.33
CA THR A 431 -2.25 31.88 -24.72
C THR A 431 -2.14 30.60 -25.55
N ALA A 432 -1.51 29.55 -25.02
CA ALA A 432 -1.41 28.27 -25.71
C ALA A 432 -2.79 27.61 -25.92
N ALA A 433 -3.67 27.70 -24.93
CA ALA A 433 -5.04 27.21 -24.98
C ALA A 433 -5.84 27.94 -26.08
N LEU A 434 -5.71 29.27 -26.15
CA LEU A 434 -6.34 30.09 -27.19
C LEU A 434 -5.90 29.71 -28.60
N GLU A 435 -4.60 29.49 -28.80
CA GLU A 435 -4.04 29.09 -30.10
C GLU A 435 -4.48 27.69 -30.54
N SER A 436 -4.93 26.87 -29.58
CA SER A 436 -5.39 25.51 -29.80
C SER A 436 -6.92 25.37 -29.67
N GLU A 437 -7.66 26.48 -29.82
CA GLU A 437 -9.13 26.55 -29.85
C GLU A 437 -9.85 26.26 -28.51
N PHE A 438 -9.15 26.22 -27.38
CA PHE A 438 -9.72 26.07 -26.03
C PHE A 438 -10.28 27.39 -25.47
N SER A 439 -11.20 28.01 -26.20
CA SER A 439 -11.70 29.36 -25.89
C SER A 439 -12.35 29.46 -24.51
N LYS A 440 -13.05 28.40 -24.06
CA LYS A 440 -13.63 28.33 -22.70
C LYS A 440 -12.54 28.45 -21.62
N ASN A 441 -11.50 27.64 -21.73
CA ASN A 441 -10.40 27.67 -20.77
C ASN A 441 -9.63 28.99 -20.80
N THR A 442 -9.49 29.62 -21.95
CA THR A 442 -8.89 30.96 -22.05
C THR A 442 -9.77 32.03 -21.38
N ASN A 443 -11.10 31.90 -21.47
CA ASN A 443 -12.02 32.77 -20.73
C ASN A 443 -11.86 32.59 -19.22
N ASP A 444 -11.76 31.34 -18.75
CA ASP A 444 -11.49 31.02 -17.34
C ASP A 444 -10.14 31.61 -16.87
N VAL A 445 -9.10 31.56 -17.71
CA VAL A 445 -7.80 32.22 -17.45
C VAL A 445 -7.99 33.73 -17.28
N ALA A 446 -8.75 34.38 -18.16
CA ALA A 446 -9.01 35.82 -18.06
C ALA A 446 -9.79 36.18 -16.79
N GLU A 447 -10.69 35.33 -16.33
CA GLU A 447 -11.38 35.50 -15.06
C GLU A 447 -10.41 35.33 -13.88
N TYR A 448 -9.60 34.26 -13.85
CA TYR A 448 -8.63 34.03 -12.78
C TYR A 448 -7.58 35.14 -12.67
N LEU A 449 -7.07 35.66 -13.78
CA LEU A 449 -6.14 36.80 -13.78
C LEU A 449 -6.77 38.05 -13.14
N TRP A 450 -8.06 38.31 -13.42
CA TRP A 450 -8.80 39.36 -12.73
C TRP A 450 -8.99 39.07 -11.24
N GLU A 451 -9.38 37.84 -10.88
CA GLU A 451 -9.60 37.48 -9.47
C GLU A 451 -8.32 37.58 -8.63
N ILE A 452 -7.18 37.16 -9.17
CA ILE A 452 -5.86 37.26 -8.55
C ILE A 452 -5.51 38.75 -8.34
N GLY A 453 -5.66 39.57 -9.38
CA GLY A 453 -5.43 41.01 -9.29
C GLY A 453 -6.34 41.68 -8.26
N ARG A 454 -7.64 41.32 -8.23
CA ARG A 454 -8.59 41.78 -7.21
C ARG A 454 -8.11 41.39 -5.82
N ILE A 455 -7.77 40.14 -5.58
CA ILE A 455 -7.31 39.65 -4.27
C ILE A 455 -6.07 40.40 -3.80
N ALA A 456 -5.11 40.67 -4.70
CA ALA A 456 -3.87 41.35 -4.36
C ALA A 456 -4.09 42.78 -3.82
N VAL A 457 -5.20 43.42 -4.19
CA VAL A 457 -5.55 44.78 -3.69
C VAL A 457 -6.22 44.76 -2.32
N TRP A 458 -6.90 43.67 -1.97
CA TRP A 458 -7.73 43.58 -0.76
C TRP A 458 -7.09 42.75 0.36
N SER A 459 -5.96 42.12 0.09
CA SER A 459 -5.12 41.46 1.09
C SER A 459 -4.20 42.47 1.78
N GLU A 460 -3.58 42.09 2.89
CA GLU A 460 -2.60 42.92 3.63
C GLU A 460 -1.25 43.08 2.89
N LEU A 461 -1.24 42.85 1.58
CA LEU A 461 -0.10 43.02 0.69
C LEU A 461 0.43 44.47 0.75
N SER A 462 1.75 44.63 0.74
CA SER A 462 2.34 45.96 0.54
C SER A 462 1.88 46.55 -0.79
N VAL A 463 1.67 47.87 -0.84
CA VAL A 463 1.23 48.58 -2.05
C VAL A 463 2.12 48.25 -3.26
N LEU A 464 3.44 48.11 -3.05
CA LEU A 464 4.41 47.72 -4.08
C LEU A 464 4.16 46.31 -4.61
N ALA A 465 3.86 45.36 -3.73
CA ALA A 465 3.61 43.98 -4.10
C ALA A 465 2.26 43.83 -4.84
N ALA A 466 1.21 44.49 -4.34
CA ALA A 466 -0.09 44.56 -5.01
C ALA A 466 0.05 45.17 -6.42
N HIS A 467 0.80 46.28 -6.54
CA HIS A 467 1.07 46.92 -7.82
C HIS A 467 1.80 45.98 -8.80
N SER A 468 2.80 45.24 -8.33
CA SER A 468 3.53 44.28 -9.17
C SER A 468 2.63 43.15 -9.70
N ILE A 469 1.78 42.56 -8.86
CA ILE A 469 0.83 41.52 -9.27
C ILE A 469 -0.17 42.07 -10.30
N LEU A 470 -0.73 43.26 -10.04
CA LEU A 470 -1.66 43.92 -10.95
C LEU A 470 -1.04 44.21 -12.31
N LYS A 471 0.21 44.66 -12.33
CA LYS A 471 0.96 44.92 -13.57
C LYS A 471 1.05 43.65 -14.42
N HIS A 472 1.49 42.54 -13.84
CA HIS A 472 1.61 41.26 -14.56
C HIS A 472 0.24 40.76 -15.03
N ALA A 473 -0.78 40.79 -14.17
CA ALA A 473 -2.13 40.38 -14.57
C ALA A 473 -2.68 41.22 -15.74
N LYS A 474 -2.44 42.53 -15.74
CA LYS A 474 -2.84 43.44 -16.82
C LYS A 474 -2.10 43.15 -18.12
N GLU A 475 -0.78 42.99 -18.06
CA GLU A 475 0.04 42.64 -19.23
C GLU A 475 -0.41 41.30 -19.83
N SER A 476 -0.66 40.30 -18.99
CA SER A 476 -1.20 38.99 -19.39
C SER A 476 -2.56 39.09 -20.09
N LEU A 477 -3.52 39.83 -19.52
CA LEU A 477 -4.83 40.00 -20.12
C LEU A 477 -4.77 40.79 -21.44
N GLU A 478 -3.88 41.79 -21.53
CA GLU A 478 -3.70 42.56 -22.77
C GLU A 478 -3.11 41.69 -23.89
N ASN A 479 -2.17 40.81 -23.54
CA ASN A 479 -1.62 39.83 -24.48
C ASN A 479 -2.70 38.86 -24.97
N ILE A 480 -3.52 38.29 -24.07
CA ILE A 480 -4.64 37.41 -24.43
C ILE A 480 -5.63 38.15 -25.32
N ARG A 481 -6.01 39.39 -24.96
CA ARG A 481 -6.94 40.22 -25.73
C ARG A 481 -6.43 40.48 -27.15
N LYS A 482 -5.18 40.90 -27.28
CA LYS A 482 -4.55 41.18 -28.58
C LYS A 482 -4.50 39.92 -29.43
N ARG A 483 -4.06 38.80 -28.85
CA ARG A 483 -3.95 37.53 -29.56
C ARG A 483 -5.32 36.99 -29.99
N ALA A 484 -6.34 37.12 -29.15
CA ALA A 484 -7.70 36.70 -29.49
C ALA A 484 -8.28 37.52 -30.64
N LYS A 485 -7.96 38.83 -30.73
CA LYS A 485 -8.33 39.66 -31.89
C LYS A 485 -7.65 39.20 -33.17
N GLU A 486 -6.35 38.90 -33.10
CA GLU A 486 -5.58 38.39 -34.25
C GLU A 486 -6.14 37.06 -34.78
N LEU A 487 -6.58 36.18 -33.88
CA LEU A 487 -7.18 34.88 -34.21
C LEU A 487 -8.68 34.96 -34.53
N GLY A 488 -9.31 36.13 -34.41
CA GLY A 488 -10.75 36.30 -34.67
C GLY A 488 -11.69 35.76 -33.58
N VAL A 489 -11.17 35.37 -32.41
CA VAL A 489 -11.94 34.83 -31.28
C VAL A 489 -12.56 35.97 -30.47
N LYS A 490 -13.73 36.47 -30.95
CA LYS A 490 -14.40 37.66 -30.38
C LYS A 490 -14.78 37.48 -28.91
N GLU A 491 -15.30 36.32 -28.51
CA GLU A 491 -15.75 36.06 -27.15
C GLU A 491 -14.60 36.21 -26.14
N THR A 492 -13.47 35.56 -26.40
CA THR A 492 -12.28 35.65 -25.54
C THR A 492 -11.66 37.04 -25.52
N SER A 493 -11.65 37.75 -26.65
CA SER A 493 -11.23 39.15 -26.70
C SER A 493 -12.09 40.05 -25.80
N LEU A 494 -13.42 39.85 -25.81
CA LEU A 494 -14.36 40.56 -24.95
C LEU A 494 -14.20 40.17 -23.48
N ALA A 495 -14.01 38.89 -23.17
CA ALA A 495 -13.77 38.41 -21.81
C ALA A 495 -12.50 39.05 -21.22
N ALA A 496 -11.38 39.00 -21.95
CA ALA A 496 -10.12 39.63 -21.54
C ALA A 496 -10.26 41.15 -21.37
N GLN A 497 -11.00 41.82 -22.28
CA GLN A 497 -11.30 43.25 -22.15
C GLN A 497 -12.13 43.56 -20.89
N SER A 498 -13.18 42.78 -20.62
CA SER A 498 -14.00 42.95 -19.42
C SER A 498 -13.16 42.79 -18.13
N SER A 499 -12.30 41.77 -18.08
CA SER A 499 -11.38 41.57 -16.96
C SER A 499 -10.39 42.74 -16.78
N LEU A 500 -9.84 43.29 -17.88
CA LEU A 500 -8.97 44.48 -17.85
C LEU A 500 -9.69 45.71 -17.31
N GLU A 501 -10.91 45.96 -17.76
CA GLU A 501 -11.73 47.10 -17.31
C GLU A 501 -12.01 47.01 -15.82
N LYS A 502 -12.34 45.81 -15.31
CA LYS A 502 -12.52 45.57 -13.87
C LYS A 502 -11.24 45.85 -13.09
N ILE A 503 -10.06 45.44 -13.58
CA ILE A 503 -8.77 45.75 -12.94
C ILE A 503 -8.52 47.27 -12.90
N ASN A 504 -8.67 47.96 -14.03
CA ASN A 504 -8.45 49.40 -14.12
C ASN A 504 -9.39 50.20 -13.20
N LYS A 505 -10.65 49.74 -13.04
CA LYS A 505 -11.61 50.32 -12.10
C LYS A 505 -11.10 50.23 -10.65
N ILE A 506 -10.64 49.06 -10.23
CA ILE A 506 -10.11 48.84 -8.87
C ILE A 506 -8.89 49.73 -8.61
N ILE A 507 -7.97 49.85 -9.57
CA ILE A 507 -6.77 50.71 -9.45
C ILE A 507 -7.17 52.18 -9.21
N LYS A 508 -8.15 52.68 -9.97
CA LYS A 508 -8.68 54.05 -9.83
C LYS A 508 -9.37 54.28 -8.49
N GLU A 509 -10.24 53.35 -8.08
CA GLU A 509 -10.99 53.45 -6.81
C GLU A 509 -10.10 53.43 -5.58
N LYS A 510 -8.94 52.78 -5.66
CA LYS A 510 -8.01 52.62 -4.53
C LYS A 510 -6.81 53.55 -4.57
N SER A 511 -6.77 54.50 -5.52
CA SER A 511 -5.65 55.43 -5.70
C SER A 511 -4.28 54.73 -5.72
N ILE A 512 -4.23 53.52 -6.28
CA ILE A 512 -2.96 52.79 -6.48
C ILE A 512 -2.27 53.47 -7.66
N HIS A 513 -1.59 54.58 -7.40
CA HIS A 513 -0.80 55.30 -8.38
C HIS A 513 0.66 54.89 -8.26
N ASP A 514 1.35 54.90 -9.40
CA ASP A 514 2.80 54.71 -9.46
C ASP A 514 3.47 55.72 -8.50
N GLY A 515 3.90 55.25 -7.33
CA GLY A 515 4.85 55.98 -6.48
C GLY A 515 4.35 56.74 -5.25
N GLU A 516 3.07 56.69 -4.84
CA GLU A 516 2.64 57.36 -3.59
C GLU A 516 2.01 56.44 -2.54
N LYS A 517 2.44 56.63 -1.28
CA LYS A 517 1.95 55.93 -0.08
C LYS A 517 0.43 56.09 0.06
N VAL A 518 -0.30 54.98 -0.05
CA VAL A 518 -1.70 54.93 0.36
C VAL A 518 -1.76 54.84 1.89
N MET A 519 -2.04 55.97 2.54
CA MET A 519 -2.43 56.02 3.95
C MET A 519 -3.81 55.38 4.11
N TYR A 520 -3.88 54.22 4.77
CA TYR A 520 -5.15 53.63 5.19
C TYR A 520 -5.83 54.55 6.21
N LYS A 521 -6.85 55.30 5.80
CA LYS A 521 -7.84 55.81 6.75
C LYS A 521 -8.73 54.64 7.17
N LYS A 522 -8.37 54.06 8.32
CA LYS A 522 -9.22 53.20 9.13
C LYS A 522 -10.54 53.95 9.36
N LYS A 523 -11.65 53.51 8.75
CA LYS A 523 -12.97 53.80 9.29
C LYS A 523 -13.15 52.84 10.47
N LEU A 524 -12.78 53.31 11.65
CA LEU A 524 -13.42 52.87 12.88
C LEU A 524 -14.85 53.41 12.82
N ASP A 525 -15.81 52.50 12.72
CA ASP A 525 -17.01 52.45 13.55
C ASP A 525 -17.57 51.02 13.49
#